data_AF-A0A929IJE1-F1
#
_entry.id   AF-A0A929IJE1-F1
#
_cell.length_a   1.000
_cell.length_b   1.000
_cell.length_c   1.000
_cell.angle_alpha   90.00
_cell.angle_beta   90.00
_cell.angle_gamma   90.00
#
_symmetry.space_group_name_H-M   'P 1'
#
loop_
_entity.id
_entity.type
_entity.pdbx_description
1 polymer ?
#
loop_
_entity_poly.entity_id
_entity_poly.type
_entity_poly.pdbx_seq_one_letter_code
_entity_poly.pdbx_strand_id
1 'polypeptide(L)' 'MRPLSEFPADTRRAVRFVLCDIDDTITDHGRLPASSLVAMERLQAAGIRVLPITGRPAGWCDHFARMWPVDGVVGENGAM' A
#
# COMPACT_ATOMS: atom_id res chain seq x y z
N MET A 1 -2.23 -19.44 -2.73
CA MET A 1 -2.84 -18.53 -1.74
C MET A 1 -4.17 -19.13 -1.27
N ARG A 2 -4.59 -18.88 -0.02
CA ARG A 2 -5.94 -19.22 0.45
C ARG A 2 -6.92 -18.09 0.13
N PRO A 3 -8.21 -18.36 -0.10
CA PRO A 3 -9.23 -17.33 -0.28
C PRO A 3 -9.30 -16.36 0.91
N LEU A 4 -9.52 -15.07 0.64
CA LEU A 4 -9.68 -14.06 1.69
C LEU A 4 -10.92 -14.32 2.56
N SER A 5 -11.93 -15.01 2.01
CA SER A 5 -13.11 -15.47 2.76
C SER A 5 -12.77 -16.44 3.89
N GLU A 6 -11.63 -17.14 3.80
CA GLU A 6 -11.14 -18.03 4.85
C GLU A 6 -10.32 -17.31 5.93
N PHE A 7 -10.07 -15.99 5.79
CA PHE A 7 -9.33 -15.22 6.78
C PHE A 7 -10.25 -14.95 8.00
N PRO A 8 -9.96 -15.49 9.20
CA PRO A 8 -10.86 -15.35 10.34
C PRO A 8 -11.11 -13.88 10.71
N ALA A 9 -12.34 -13.54 11.07
CA ALA A 9 -12.75 -12.15 11.31
C ALA A 9 -11.97 -11.50 12.46
N ASP A 10 -11.70 -12.23 13.54
CA ASP A 10 -10.96 -11.70 14.68
C ASP A 10 -9.49 -11.43 14.34
N THR A 11 -8.88 -12.28 13.51
CA THR A 11 -7.53 -12.04 13.00
C THR A 11 -7.50 -10.86 12.03
N ARG A 12 -8.50 -10.71 11.16
CA ARG A 12 -8.65 -9.54 10.28
C ARG A 12 -8.73 -8.23 11.07
N ARG A 13 -9.49 -8.21 12.16
CA ARG A 13 -9.63 -7.01 13.03
C ARG A 13 -8.32 -6.64 13.75
N ALA A 14 -7.38 -7.57 13.86
CA ALA A 14 -6.06 -7.32 14.43
C ALA A 14 -5.08 -6.68 13.42
N VAL A 15 -5.42 -6.63 12.13
CA VAL A 15 -4.58 -5.97 11.12
C VAL A 15 -4.44 -4.48 11.44
N ARG A 16 -3.20 -3.98 11.35
CA ARG A 16 -2.84 -2.58 11.59
C ARG A 16 -2.09 -1.94 10.44
N PHE A 17 -1.60 -2.75 9.51
CA PHE A 17 -0.77 -2.32 8.39
C PHE A 17 -1.16 -3.10 7.14
N VAL A 18 -1.17 -2.39 6.00
CA VAL A 18 -1.19 -2.98 4.66
C VAL A 18 0.12 -2.60 3.99
N LEU A 19 0.91 -3.62 3.67
CA LEU A 19 2.13 -3.49 2.88
C LEU A 19 1.79 -3.95 1.48
N CYS A 20 2.10 -3.15 0.47
CA CYS A 20 1.80 -3.47 -0.93
C CYS A 20 2.95 -3.11 -1.85
N ASP A 21 3.17 -3.89 -2.89
CA ASP A 21 4.00 -3.47 -4.01
C ASP A 21 3.27 -2.38 -4.84
N ILE A 22 4.00 -1.65 -5.67
CA ILE A 22 3.48 -0.56 -6.51
C ILE A 22 3.16 -1.03 -7.93
N ASP A 23 4.19 -1.47 -8.65
CA ASP A 23 4.15 -1.67 -10.09
C ASP A 23 3.30 -2.90 -10.45
N ASP A 24 2.23 -2.70 -11.22
CA ASP A 24 1.22 -3.71 -11.56
C ASP A 24 0.61 -4.45 -10.34
N THR A 25 0.66 -3.82 -9.16
CA THR A 25 0.00 -4.28 -7.93
C THR A 25 -1.11 -3.34 -7.49
N ILE A 26 -0.76 -2.08 -7.16
CA ILE A 26 -1.77 -1.01 -6.95
C ILE A 26 -1.88 -0.07 -8.14
N THR A 27 -0.92 -0.15 -9.05
CA THR A 27 -1.01 0.40 -10.40
C THR A 27 -1.48 -0.68 -11.38
N ASP A 28 -2.02 -0.25 -12.51
CA ASP A 28 -2.43 -1.12 -13.62
C ASP A 28 -1.85 -0.55 -14.91
N HIS A 29 -0.98 -1.30 -15.58
CA HIS A 29 -0.25 -0.88 -16.76
C HIS A 29 0.47 0.47 -16.56
N GLY A 30 1.12 0.63 -15.41
CA GLY A 30 1.87 1.82 -15.02
C GLY A 30 1.02 3.06 -14.68
N ARG A 31 -0.31 2.94 -14.64
CA ARG A 31 -1.22 4.01 -14.20
C ARG A 31 -1.74 3.70 -12.80
N LEU A 32 -1.90 4.73 -11.97
CA LEU A 32 -2.56 4.59 -10.68
C LEU A 32 -4.07 4.81 -10.85
N PRO A 33 -4.92 3.77 -10.68
CA PRO A 33 -6.36 3.94 -10.73
C PRO A 33 -6.85 4.82 -9.57
N ALA A 34 -7.90 5.61 -9.82
CA ALA A 34 -8.51 6.42 -8.76
C ALA A 34 -9.04 5.56 -7.60
N SER A 35 -9.50 4.33 -7.89
CA SER A 35 -9.92 3.37 -6.87
C SER A 35 -8.81 2.98 -5.91
N SER A 36 -7.55 2.93 -6.36
CA SER A 36 -6.39 2.64 -5.50
C SER A 36 -6.17 3.77 -4.50
N LEU A 37 -6.24 5.03 -4.94
CA LEU A 37 -6.16 6.20 -4.05
C LEU A 37 -7.30 6.19 -3.02
N VAL A 38 -8.54 5.99 -3.46
CA VAL A 38 -9.71 5.92 -2.57
C VAL A 38 -9.60 4.76 -1.57
N ALA A 39 -9.06 3.61 -1.98
CA ALA A 39 -8.84 2.49 -1.08
C ALA A 39 -7.80 2.82 0.00
N MET A 40 -6.70 3.49 -0.36
CA MET A 40 -5.68 3.94 0.58
C MET A 40 -6.25 4.94 1.61
N GLU A 41 -7.03 5.94 1.17
CA GLU A 41 -7.71 6.88 2.07
C GLU A 41 -8.65 6.17 3.04
N ARG A 42 -9.42 5.18 2.56
CA ARG A 42 -10.31 4.38 3.40
C ARG A 42 -9.57 3.56 4.45
N LEU A 43 -8.41 3.01 4.10
CA LEU A 43 -7.56 2.28 5.05
C LEU A 43 -7.04 3.21 6.14
N GLN A 44 -6.54 4.40 5.78
CA GLN A 44 -6.10 5.41 6.75
C GLN A 44 -7.25 5.86 7.66
N ALA A 45 -8.43 6.13 7.09
CA ALA A 45 -9.63 6.49 7.86
C ALA A 45 -10.08 5.37 8.82
N ALA A 46 -9.81 4.11 8.48
CA ALA A 46 -10.05 2.96 9.34
C ALA A 46 -8.93 2.71 10.37
N GLY A 47 -7.89 3.55 10.42
CA GLY A 47 -6.75 3.40 11.32
C GLY A 47 -5.75 2.32 10.89
N ILE A 48 -5.79 1.89 9.63
CA ILE A 48 -4.85 0.94 9.04
C ILE A 48 -3.81 1.73 8.25
N ARG A 49 -2.54 1.55 8.62
CA ARG A 49 -1.41 2.24 7.97
C ARG A 49 -1.07 1.59 6.64
N VAL A 50 -0.82 2.39 5.61
CA VAL A 50 -0.47 1.90 4.27
C VAL A 50 1.00 2.19 3.99
N LEU A 51 1.77 1.15 3.67
CA LEU A 51 3.19 1.25 3.35
C LEU A 51 3.49 0.59 1.99
N PRO A 52 3.54 1.36 0.89
CA PRO A 52 4.03 0.85 -0.37
C PRO A 52 5.50 0.45 -0.26
N ILE A 53 5.84 -0.67 -0.89
CA ILE A 53 7.20 -1.20 -1.04
C ILE A 53 7.51 -1.17 -2.52
N THR A 54 8.70 -0.70 -2.89
CA THR A 54 9.08 -0.60 -4.29
C THR A 54 10.57 -0.78 -4.49
N GLY A 55 10.96 -1.30 -5.65
CA GLY A 55 12.33 -1.29 -6.13
C GLY A 55 12.77 0.06 -6.71
N ARG A 56 11.85 1.03 -6.82
CA ARG A 56 12.14 2.36 -7.38
C ARG A 56 13.11 3.14 -6.46
N PRO A 57 13.96 4.01 -7.03
CA PRO A 57 14.93 4.80 -6.28
C PRO A 57 14.28 5.86 -5.40
N ALA A 58 15.05 6.42 -4.47
CA ALA A 58 14.59 7.38 -3.47
C ALA A 58 13.77 8.56 -4.01
N GLY A 59 14.08 9.08 -5.19
CA GLY A 59 13.31 10.18 -5.80
C GLY A 59 11.84 9.84 -6.05
N TRP A 60 11.53 8.59 -6.40
CA TRP A 60 10.14 8.12 -6.51
C TRP A 60 9.49 7.96 -5.14
N CYS A 61 10.26 7.48 -4.15
CA CYS A 61 9.77 7.32 -2.79
C CYS A 61 9.35 8.65 -2.17
N ASP A 62 10.15 9.72 -2.36
CA ASP A 62 9.79 11.07 -1.92
C ASP A 62 8.50 11.57 -2.60
N HIS A 63 8.36 11.33 -3.91
CA HIS A 63 7.13 11.67 -4.62
C HIS A 63 5.90 10.94 -4.06
N PHE A 64 5.98 9.63 -3.88
CA PHE A 64 4.87 8.84 -3.35
C PHE A 64 4.52 9.23 -1.91
N ALA A 65 5.52 9.42 -1.05
CA ALA A 65 5.31 9.80 0.34
C ALA A 65 4.64 11.17 0.51
N ARG A 66 4.83 12.09 -0.44
CA ARG A 66 4.22 13.43 -0.40
C ARG A 66 2.84 13.51 -1.03
N MET A 67 2.61 12.72 -2.08
CA MET A 67 1.45 12.88 -2.95
C MET A 67 0.35 11.84 -2.71
N TRP A 68 0.70 10.67 -2.17
CA TRP A 68 -0.26 9.58 -1.97
C TRP A 68 -0.72 9.54 -0.51
N PRO A 69 -1.95 9.06 -0.24
CA PRO A 69 -2.48 8.85 1.11
C PRO A 69 -1.84 7.61 1.75
N VAL A 70 -0.54 7.70 2.06
CA VAL A 70 0.28 6.62 2.63
C VAL A 70 1.02 7.09 3.88
N ASP A 71 1.40 6.16 4.74
CA ASP A 71 2.04 6.46 6.03
C ASP A 71 3.57 6.37 5.98
N GLY A 72 4.10 5.82 4.88
CA GLY A 72 5.52 5.67 4.62
C GLY A 72 5.74 4.88 3.34
N VAL A 73 6.95 4.89 2.81
CA VAL A 73 7.33 4.15 1.59
C VAL A 73 8.66 3.46 1.87
N VAL A 74 8.76 2.20 1.49
CA VAL A 74 10.02 1.44 1.51
C VAL A 74 10.57 1.41 0.09
N GLY A 75 11.75 1.99 -0.10
CA GLY A 75 12.41 2.11 -1.39
C GLY A 75 13.47 1.05 -1.63
N GLU A 76 13.92 0.96 -2.88
CA GLU A 76 15.08 0.15 -3.28
C GLU A 76 15.02 -1.30 -2.76
N ASN A 77 13.82 -1.90 -2.74
CA ASN A 77 13.55 -3.26 -2.25
C ASN A 77 13.89 -3.48 -0.76
N GLY A 78 13.78 -2.44 0.07
CA GLY A 78 14.04 -2.52 1.51
C GLY A 78 15.40 -2.00 1.95
N ALA A 79 16.19 -1.42 1.03
CA ALA A 79 17.44 -0.77 1.39
C ALA A 79 17.22 0.60 2.07
N MET A 80 16.04 1.21 1.89
CA MET A 80 15.67 2.52 2.42
C MET A 80 14.20 2.58 2.83
#